data_AF-A0A9R0WCC8-F1
#
_entry.id   AF-A0A9R0WCC8-F1
#
_cell.length_a   1.000
_cell.length_b   1.000
_cell.length_c   1.000
_cell.angle_alpha   90.00
_cell.angle_beta   90.00
_cell.angle_gamma   90.00
#
_symmetry.space_group_name_H-M   'P 1'
#
loop_
_entity.id
_entity.type
_entity.pdbx_description
1 polymer ?
#
loop_
_entity_poly.entity_id
_entity_poly.type
_entity_poly.pdbx_seq_one_letter_code
_entity_poly.pdbx_strand_id
1 'polypeptide(L)'
;MDLHALLNHSYNTRNPELRADHLGLHKAICVLMGWNYSIDPVNRKAYQTLSIADAEANRGDHILWPPTIIVENTHKSNNDGQKDVMTNKEMDGKLRGTHQILALSL
;
A
#
# COMPACT_ATOMS: atom_id res chain seq x y z
N MET A 1 9.89 7.70 -21.02
CA MET A 1 10.30 7.67 -19.59
C MET A 1 11.22 6.47 -19.40
N ASP A 2 12.37 6.63 -18.73
CA ASP A 2 13.25 5.49 -18.42
C ASP A 2 12.83 4.83 -17.10
N LEU A 3 12.12 3.71 -17.21
CA LEU A 3 11.59 2.98 -16.05
C LEU A 3 12.69 2.42 -15.15
N HIS A 4 13.84 2.06 -15.71
CA HIS A 4 14.96 1.56 -14.91
C HIS A 4 15.56 2.66 -14.05
N ALA A 5 15.72 3.85 -14.62
CA ALA A 5 16.17 5.03 -13.86
C ALA A 5 15.17 5.39 -12.74
N LEU A 6 13.86 5.28 -13.02
CA LEU A 6 12.82 5.49 -12.01
C LEU A 6 12.89 4.46 -10.88
N LEU A 7 12.91 3.16 -11.20
CA LEU A 7 13.05 2.09 -10.20
C LEU A 7 14.31 2.27 -9.36
N ASN A 8 15.43 2.61 -10.00
CA ASN A 8 16.69 2.85 -9.30
C ASN A 8 16.61 4.06 -8.35
N HIS A 9 15.98 5.16 -8.79
CA HIS A 9 15.74 6.33 -7.96
C HIS A 9 14.83 6.02 -6.75
N SER A 10 13.73 5.32 -7.00
CA SER A 10 12.77 4.90 -5.99
C SER A 10 13.39 3.96 -4.96
N TYR A 11 14.18 2.98 -5.40
CA TYR A 11 14.84 2.02 -4.50
C TYR A 11 15.96 2.65 -3.66
N ASN A 12 16.80 3.49 -4.27
CA ASN A 12 18.02 4.02 -3.65
C ASN A 12 17.85 5.37 -2.96
N THR A 13 16.62 5.87 -2.79
CA THR A 13 16.41 7.14 -2.09
C THR A 13 16.95 7.10 -0.66
N ARG A 14 17.63 8.17 -0.26
CA ARG A 14 18.19 8.35 1.09
C ARG A 14 17.42 9.36 1.92
N ASN A 15 16.37 9.98 1.37
CA ASN A 15 15.51 10.88 2.13
C ASN A 15 14.61 10.03 3.06
N PRO A 16 14.77 10.10 4.40
CA PRO A 16 14.00 9.28 5.32
C PRO A 16 12.51 9.61 5.31
N GLU A 17 12.12 10.87 5.04
CA GLU A 17 10.72 11.31 5.03
C GLU A 17 9.94 10.73 3.84
N LEU A 18 10.62 10.49 2.70
CA LEU A 18 10.00 10.00 1.46
C LEU A 18 10.36 8.53 1.17
N ARG A 19 11.13 7.88 2.06
CA ARG A 19 11.65 6.52 1.80
C ARG A 19 10.53 5.50 1.64
N ALA A 20 9.49 5.58 2.49
CA ALA A 20 8.34 4.70 2.41
C ALA A 20 7.61 4.87 1.06
N ASP A 21 7.32 6.11 0.67
CA ASP A 21 6.65 6.47 -0.58
C ASP A 21 7.40 5.97 -1.82
N HIS A 22 8.72 6.16 -1.83
CA HIS A 22 9.56 5.72 -2.94
C HIS A 22 9.67 4.19 -3.02
N LEU A 23 9.84 3.50 -1.89
CA LEU A 23 9.87 2.03 -1.88
C LEU A 23 8.52 1.42 -2.27
N GLY A 24 7.41 2.05 -1.87
CA GLY A 24 6.08 1.62 -2.29
C GLY A 24 5.83 1.84 -3.78
N LEU A 25 6.31 2.95 -4.36
CA LEU A 25 6.29 3.16 -5.81
C LEU A 25 7.10 2.06 -6.54
N HIS A 26 8.31 1.73 -6.06
CA HIS A 26 9.13 0.64 -6.60
C HIS A 26 8.36 -0.69 -6.58
N LYS A 27 7.77 -1.05 -5.43
CA LYS A 27 6.96 -2.26 -5.29
C LYS A 27 5.77 -2.27 -6.25
N ALA A 28 5.06 -1.15 -6.37
CA ALA A 28 3.87 -1.05 -7.21
C ALA A 28 4.19 -1.27 -8.70
N ILE A 29 5.25 -0.62 -9.19
CA ILE A 29 5.73 -0.80 -10.57
C ILE A 29 6.13 -2.27 -10.80
N CYS A 30 6.91 -2.85 -9.88
CA CYS A 30 7.37 -4.22 -10.02
C CYS A 30 6.18 -5.20 -10.07
N VAL A 31 5.20 -5.08 -9.18
CA VAL A 31 4.01 -5.94 -9.19
C VAL A 31 3.20 -5.79 -10.49
N LEU A 32 2.94 -4.56 -10.95
CA LEU A 32 2.20 -4.30 -12.19
C LEU A 32 2.85 -4.98 -13.41
N MET A 33 4.19 -5.01 -13.42
CA MET A 33 4.98 -5.59 -14.50
C MET A 33 5.26 -7.09 -14.33
N GLY A 34 4.83 -7.71 -13.21
CA GLY A 34 5.18 -9.09 -12.88
C GLY A 34 6.67 -9.29 -12.60
N TRP A 35 7.32 -8.28 -12.01
CA TRP A 35 8.74 -8.21 -11.67
C TRP A 35 8.99 -8.39 -10.16
N ASN A 36 10.23 -8.73 -9.82
CA ASN A 36 10.68 -8.99 -8.46
C ASN A 36 11.05 -7.69 -7.75
N TYR A 37 10.17 -7.24 -6.85
CA TYR A 37 10.42 -6.04 -6.05
C TYR A 37 11.50 -6.24 -4.97
N SER A 38 11.83 -7.48 -4.61
CA SER A 38 12.81 -7.83 -3.57
C SER A 38 14.26 -7.85 -4.08
N ILE A 39 14.48 -7.66 -5.39
CA ILE A 39 15.81 -7.60 -5.98
C ILE A 39 16.20 -6.15 -6.26
N ASP A 40 17.44 -5.79 -5.90
CA ASP A 40 18.04 -4.50 -6.19
C ASP A 40 18.10 -4.27 -7.71
N PRO A 41 17.64 -3.10 -8.22
CA PRO A 41 17.75 -2.73 -9.63
C PRO A 41 19.19 -2.39 -10.07
N VAL A 42 20.16 -3.28 -9.81
CA VAL A 42 21.57 -3.15 -10.21
C VAL A 42 21.71 -3.06 -11.73
N ASN A 43 20.81 -3.72 -12.48
CA ASN A 43 20.70 -3.60 -13.93
C ASN A 43 19.24 -3.84 -14.38
N ARG A 44 18.94 -3.54 -15.64
CA ARG A 44 17.58 -3.65 -16.21
C ARG A 44 16.95 -5.03 -16.09
N LYS A 45 17.74 -6.11 -16.07
CA LYS A 45 17.23 -7.49 -16.10
C LYS A 45 17.07 -8.09 -14.69
N ALA A 46 17.74 -7.53 -13.68
CA ALA A 46 17.83 -8.11 -12.34
C ALA A 46 16.47 -8.34 -11.67
N TYR A 47 15.53 -7.41 -11.82
CA TYR A 47 14.17 -7.51 -11.27
C TYR A 47 13.18 -8.15 -12.25
N GLN A 48 13.54 -8.38 -13.50
CA GLN A 48 12.61 -8.94 -14.50
C GLN A 48 12.45 -10.46 -14.37
N THR A 49 13.31 -11.11 -13.59
CA THR A 49 13.24 -12.54 -13.30
C THR A 49 12.25 -12.80 -12.18
N LEU A 50 10.99 -13.02 -12.54
CA LEU A 50 9.97 -13.55 -11.65
C LEU A 50 9.36 -14.82 -12.25
N SER A 51 9.01 -15.80 -11.42
CA SER A 51 8.25 -16.96 -11.88
C SER A 51 6.82 -16.52 -12.25
N ILE A 52 6.20 -17.21 -13.21
CA ILE A 52 4.81 -16.93 -13.61
C ILE A 52 3.86 -17.07 -12.40
N ALA A 53 4.14 -18.02 -11.49
CA ALA A 53 3.34 -18.24 -10.30
C ALA A 53 3.39 -17.03 -9.33
N ASP A 54 4.57 -16.46 -9.10
CA ASP A 54 4.72 -15.28 -8.24
C ASP A 54 4.14 -14.02 -8.88
N ALA A 55 4.19 -13.92 -10.22
CA ALA A 55 3.63 -12.79 -10.96
C ALA A 55 2.09 -12.78 -10.89
N GLU A 56 1.47 -13.95 -11.01
CA GLU A 56 0.02 -14.11 -10.91
C GLU A 56 -0.48 -13.92 -9.47
N ALA A 57 0.27 -14.40 -8.46
CA ALA A 57 -0.02 -14.11 -7.05
C ALA A 57 -0.02 -12.60 -6.75
N ASN A 58 0.95 -11.87 -7.31
CA ASN A 58 1.08 -10.43 -7.11
C ASN A 58 -0.01 -9.61 -7.84
N ARG A 59 -0.64 -10.13 -8.91
CA ARG A 59 -1.74 -9.45 -9.62
C ARG A 59 -3.08 -9.52 -8.88
N GLY A 60 -3.29 -10.57 -8.09
CA GLY A 60 -4.51 -10.74 -7.27
C GLY A 60 -4.56 -9.79 -6.07
N ASP A 61 -3.39 -9.36 -5.60
CA ASP A 61 -3.27 -8.38 -4.52
C ASP A 61 -3.41 -6.96 -5.10
N HIS A 62 -4.64 -6.42 -5.08
CA HIS A 62 -4.86 -5.00 -5.35
C HIS A 62 -3.93 -4.14 -4.46
N ILE A 63 -2.92 -3.52 -5.06
CA ILE A 63 -2.01 -2.65 -4.33
C ILE A 63 -2.72 -1.33 -4.02
N LEU A 64 -3.20 -1.19 -2.79
CA LEU A 64 -3.50 0.12 -2.22
C LEU A 64 -2.19 0.77 -1.78
N TRP A 65 -1.64 1.62 -2.66
CA TRP A 65 -0.50 2.49 -2.34
C TRP A 65 -0.85 3.96 -2.58
N PRO A 66 -0.64 4.87 -1.60
CA PRO A 66 -0.15 4.64 -0.23
C PRO A 66 -1.14 3.82 0.61
N PRO A 67 -0.75 3.33 1.81
CA PRO A 67 -1.64 2.56 2.68
C PRO A 67 -3.01 3.23 2.82
N THR A 68 -4.02 2.67 2.14
CA THR A 68 -5.37 3.23 2.09
C THR A 68 -6.27 2.34 2.93
N ILE A 69 -6.77 2.89 4.03
CA ILE A 69 -7.76 2.18 4.86
C ILE A 69 -9.13 2.33 4.21
N ILE A 70 -9.65 1.23 3.67
CA ILE A 70 -11.05 1.17 3.20
C ILE A 70 -11.91 0.78 4.41
N VAL A 71 -12.65 1.75 4.95
CA VAL A 71 -13.61 1.49 6.04
C VAL A 71 -14.96 1.18 5.41
N GLU A 72 -15.31 -0.10 5.32
CA GLU A 72 -16.67 -0.50 4.97
C GLU A 72 -17.60 -0.27 6.17
N ASN A 73 -18.53 0.68 6.02
CA ASN A 73 -19.51 1.04 7.04
C ASN A 73 -20.67 0.02 7.06
N THR A 74 -20.35 -1.25 7.33
CA THR A 74 -21.33 -2.35 7.31
C THR A 74 -21.76 -2.67 8.74
N HIS A 75 -22.65 -1.85 9.30
CA HIS A 75 -23.37 -2.21 10.52
C HIS A 75 -24.68 -2.92 10.12
N LYS A 76 -24.85 -4.17 10.55
CA LYS A 76 -26.14 -4.89 10.46
C LYS A 76 -27.06 -4.30 11.53
N SER A 77 -28.17 -3.67 11.12
CA SER A 77 -29.14 -3.14 12.07
C SER A 77 -29.79 -4.28 12.83
N ASN A 78 -29.54 -4.36 14.14
CA ASN A 78 -30.39 -5.10 15.04
C ASN A 78 -31.51 -4.15 15.44
N ASN A 79 -32.68 -4.32 14.81
CA ASN A 79 -33.98 -3.70 15.12
C ASN A 79 -34.37 -2.44 14.29
N ASP A 80 -35.50 -2.59 13.60
CA ASP A 80 -36.49 -1.57 13.21
C ASP A 80 -36.05 -0.29 12.48
N GLY A 81 -35.32 -0.47 11.38
CA GLY A 81 -35.43 0.42 10.22
C GLY A 81 -34.73 1.78 10.33
N GLN A 82 -34.09 2.10 11.45
CA GLN A 82 -33.21 3.25 11.55
C GLN A 82 -31.78 2.87 11.16
N LYS A 83 -31.38 3.30 9.98
CA LYS A 83 -30.02 3.17 9.46
C LYS A 83 -29.15 4.15 10.26
N ASP A 84 -28.48 3.68 11.30
CA ASP A 84 -27.45 4.47 11.97
C ASP A 84 -26.22 4.53 11.03
N VAL A 85 -26.24 5.53 10.15
CA VAL A 85 -25.15 5.84 9.22
C VAL A 85 -24.19 6.74 9.98
N MET A 86 -23.08 6.16 10.45
CA MET A 86 -22.01 6.93 11.06
C MET A 86 -21.48 7.95 10.05
N THR A 87 -21.47 9.22 10.44
CA THR A 87 -21.00 10.29 9.56
C THR A 87 -19.47 10.26 9.44
N ASN A 88 -18.93 10.77 8.33
CA ASN A 88 -17.48 10.83 8.11
C ASN A 88 -16.72 11.54 9.26
N LYS A 89 -17.36 12.49 9.96
CA LYS A 89 -16.76 13.20 11.09
C LYS A 89 -16.60 12.33 12.33
N GLU A 90 -17.59 11.50 12.64
CA GLU A 90 -17.52 10.57 13.78
C GLU A 90 -16.52 9.44 13.51
N MET A 91 -16.48 8.97 12.26
CA MET A 91 -15.48 8.01 11.80
C MET A 91 -14.06 8.59 11.93
N ASP A 92 -13.84 9.82 11.47
CA ASP A 92 -12.55 10.52 11.60
C ASP A 92 -12.13 10.68 13.07
N GLY A 93 -13.08 11.03 13.94
CA GLY A 93 -12.86 11.09 15.39
C GLY A 93 -12.40 9.76 15.99
N LYS A 94 -13.02 8.63 15.62
CA LYS A 94 -12.62 7.29 16.08
C LYS A 94 -11.24 6.89 15.55
N LEU A 95 -10.98 7.10 14.26
CA LEU A 95 -9.69 6.79 13.63
C LEU A 95 -8.55 7.57 14.29
N ARG A 96 -8.76 8.86 14.58
CA ARG A 96 -7.78 9.70 15.30
C ARG A 96 -7.60 9.24 16.75
N GLY A 97 -8.65 8.76 17.42
CA GLY A 97 -8.57 8.18 18.77
C GLY A 97 -7.74 6.89 18.83
N THR A 98 -7.79 6.03 17.80
CA THR A 98 -6.98 4.81 17.72
C THR A 98 -5.49 5.06 17.54
N HIS A 99 -5.07 6.20 16.96
CA HIS A 99 -3.66 6.58 16.87
C HIS A 99 -3.03 6.88 18.25
N GLN A 100 -3.83 7.25 19.25
CA GLN A 100 -3.30 7.54 20.59
C GLN A 100 -3.01 6.27 21.40
N ILE A 101 -3.63 5.14 21.05
CA ILE A 101 -3.41 3.85 21.73
C ILE A 101 -2.14 3.16 21.18
N LEU A 102 -1.86 3.27 19.88
CA LEU A 102 -0.64 2.71 19.28
C LEU A 102 0.63 3.52 19.61
N ALA A 103 0.52 4.82 19.86
CA ALA A 103 1.65 5.66 20.29
C ALA A 103 2.06 5.46 21.76
N LEU A 104 1.25 4.76 22.57
CA LEU A 104 1.56 4.44 23.97
C LEU A 104 2.15 3.02 24.16
N SER A 105 2.47 2.32 23.07
CA SER A 105 3.04 0.96 23.13
C SER A 105 4.35 0.80 22.33
N LEU A 106 5.04 1.91 22.03
CA LEU A 106 6.41 1.91 21.49
C LEU A 106 7.36 2.64 22.45
#